data_AF-A0A6C0BK72-F1
#
_entry.id   AF-A0A6C0BK72-F1
#
_cell.length_a   1.000
_cell.length_b   1.000
_cell.length_c   1.000
_cell.angle_alpha   90.00
_cell.angle_beta   90.00
_cell.angle_gamma   90.00
#
_symmetry.space_group_name_H-M   'P 1'
#
loop_
_entity.id
_entity.type
_entity.pdbx_description
1 polymer ?
#
loop_
_entity_poly.entity_id
_entity_poly.type
_entity_poly.pdbx_seq_one_letter_code
_entity_poly.pdbx_strand_id
1 'polypeptide(L)'
;MEFAHPSWDSARELYRIRLVNNRPTLMSDTQSVIGNINSPNEDGDNYKELIKMFVSDFIKKEATAKWFSSRPREASILRRLRNKWITSSSSPLKAGVEWVIPHWRLDCIELTKETINLLWQLVELKETSVKIPSGFFAPSRPASPASPSREEKETVRQITVHPVEKSDLEVVFDIPYSSTAEEEDEEQKKLRQAVREARLRFAVAKLKKDRLLEKYFNEYGDLPEDPDLDSDSSGED
;
A
#
# COMPACT_ATOMS: atom_id res chain seq x y z
N MET A 1 -12.52 20.34 -5.99
CA MET A 1 -11.99 21.00 -4.77
C MET A 1 -11.67 22.45 -5.08
N GLU A 2 -11.73 23.36 -4.10
CA GLU A 2 -11.36 24.76 -4.30
C GLU A 2 -10.07 25.13 -3.56
N PHE A 3 -9.09 25.63 -4.31
CA PHE A 3 -7.77 25.99 -3.82
C PHE A 3 -7.60 27.51 -3.76
N ALA A 4 -7.11 28.01 -2.63
CA ALA A 4 -6.68 29.39 -2.47
C ALA A 4 -5.41 29.69 -3.27
N HIS A 5 -5.05 30.97 -3.36
CA HIS A 5 -3.75 31.35 -3.90
C HIS A 5 -2.60 30.86 -2.99
N PRO A 6 -1.47 30.40 -3.57
CA PRO A 6 -0.30 30.03 -2.80
C PRO A 6 0.24 31.21 -1.99
N SER A 7 0.55 30.99 -0.72
CA SER A 7 1.22 31.94 0.15
C SER A 7 2.61 31.43 0.52
N TRP A 8 3.64 32.27 0.43
CA TRP A 8 4.98 31.94 0.91
C TRP A 8 5.04 32.00 2.44
N ASP A 9 5.51 30.93 3.07
CA ASP A 9 5.82 30.86 4.50
C ASP A 9 7.35 30.96 4.65
N SER A 10 7.83 32.15 5.01
CA SER A 10 9.27 32.43 5.12
C SER A 10 9.94 31.67 6.27
N ALA A 11 9.21 31.32 7.33
CA ALA A 11 9.78 30.63 8.48
C ALA A 11 10.08 29.15 8.17
N ARG A 12 9.32 28.57 7.23
CA ARG A 12 9.44 27.16 6.84
C ARG A 12 9.97 26.97 5.42
N GLU A 13 10.30 28.06 4.73
CA GLU A 13 10.77 28.11 3.34
C GLU A 13 9.91 27.28 2.37
N LEU A 14 8.58 27.40 2.49
CA LEU A 14 7.63 26.62 1.68
C LEU A 14 6.46 27.46 1.19
N TYR A 15 5.81 26.99 0.12
CA TYR A 15 4.53 27.55 -0.30
C TYR A 15 3.39 26.76 0.32
N ARG A 16 2.42 27.46 0.88
CA ARG A 16 1.20 26.87 1.44
C ARG A 16 -0.01 27.22 0.57
N ILE A 17 -0.79 26.21 0.20
CA ILE A 17 -2.05 26.36 -0.52
C ILE A 17 -3.16 25.84 0.39
N ARG A 18 -4.07 26.72 0.84
CA ARG A 18 -5.22 26.32 1.65
C ARG A 18 -6.37 25.85 0.78
N LEU A 19 -7.13 24.87 1.28
CA LEU A 19 -8.40 24.48 0.66
C LEU A 19 -9.52 25.30 1.28
N VAL A 20 -10.34 25.95 0.45
CA VAL A 20 -11.40 26.86 0.95
C VAL A 20 -12.70 26.09 1.08
N ASN A 21 -13.15 25.44 0.00
CA ASN A 21 -14.41 24.71 -0.07
C ASN A 21 -14.21 23.27 -0.56
N ASN A 22 -15.17 22.39 -0.21
CA ASN A 22 -15.17 20.97 -0.54
C ASN A 22 -13.86 20.27 -0.17
N ARG A 23 -13.46 20.45 1.09
CA ARG A 23 -12.26 19.83 1.65
C ARG A 23 -12.45 18.31 1.73
N PRO A 24 -11.56 17.51 1.14
CA PRO A 24 -11.62 16.06 1.25
C PRO A 24 -11.58 15.61 2.71
N THR A 25 -12.38 14.59 3.02
CA THR A 25 -12.43 13.97 4.34
C THR A 25 -12.17 12.48 4.24
N LEU A 26 -11.44 11.94 5.22
CA LEU A 26 -11.16 10.53 5.35
C LEU A 26 -11.59 10.05 6.73
N MET A 27 -12.20 8.88 6.78
CA MET A 27 -12.48 8.19 8.03
C MET A 27 -11.44 7.08 8.21
N SER A 28 -10.86 7.01 9.41
CA SER A 28 -10.03 5.86 9.79
C SER A 28 -10.90 4.69 10.24
N ASP A 29 -10.27 3.52 10.39
CA ASP A 29 -10.90 2.39 11.06
C ASP A 29 -11.24 2.70 12.53
N THR A 30 -12.09 1.85 13.11
CA THR A 30 -12.46 1.93 14.52
C THR A 30 -11.23 1.70 15.40
N GLN A 31 -10.99 2.60 16.34
CA GLN A 31 -9.81 2.60 17.22
C GLN A 31 -10.20 2.75 18.67
N SER A 32 -9.38 2.19 19.56
CA SER A 32 -9.53 2.41 21.00
C SER A 32 -8.92 3.76 21.41
N VAL A 33 -9.58 4.46 22.33
CA VAL A 33 -9.13 5.75 22.88
C VAL A 33 -7.87 5.62 23.75
N ILE A 34 -7.52 4.40 24.19
CA ILE A 34 -6.43 4.15 25.16
C ILE A 34 -5.02 4.30 24.52
N GLY A 35 -4.92 4.62 23.22
CA GLY A 35 -3.65 4.78 22.50
C GLY A 35 -3.55 6.04 21.65
N ASN A 36 -2.44 6.17 20.94
CA ASN A 36 -2.29 7.18 19.90
C ASN A 36 -3.31 6.94 18.78
N ILE A 37 -3.96 8.01 18.31
CA ILE A 37 -4.91 7.94 17.21
C ILE A 37 -4.14 7.69 15.92
N ASN A 38 -4.40 6.56 15.28
CA ASN A 38 -3.76 6.15 14.04
C ASN A 38 -4.36 6.86 12.83
N SER A 39 -3.50 7.16 11.85
CA SER A 39 -3.90 7.70 10.56
C SER A 39 -4.79 6.71 9.77
N PRO A 40 -5.54 7.20 8.78
CA PRO A 40 -6.28 6.35 7.85
C PRO A 40 -5.36 5.40 7.08
N ASN A 41 -5.93 4.30 6.59
CA ASN A 41 -5.22 3.35 5.73
C ASN A 41 -4.96 3.97 4.35
N GLU A 42 -3.68 4.20 4.02
CA GLU A 42 -3.25 4.77 2.73
C GLU A 42 -3.30 3.74 1.58
N ASP A 43 -3.40 2.45 1.88
CA ASP A 43 -3.55 1.39 0.87
C ASP A 43 -5.00 1.15 0.46
N GLY A 44 -5.96 1.74 1.18
CA GLY A 44 -7.39 1.60 0.91
C GLY A 44 -7.81 2.25 -0.41
N ASP A 45 -8.79 1.63 -1.09
CA ASP A 45 -9.30 2.13 -2.37
C ASP A 45 -9.89 3.54 -2.26
N ASN A 46 -10.62 3.82 -1.17
CA ASN A 46 -11.15 5.16 -0.89
C ASN A 46 -10.06 6.24 -0.86
N TYR A 47 -8.91 5.94 -0.25
CA TYR A 47 -7.79 6.87 -0.21
C TYR A 47 -7.19 7.05 -1.61
N LYS A 48 -6.96 5.94 -2.34
CA LYS A 48 -6.41 5.98 -3.71
C LYS A 48 -7.29 6.78 -4.66
N GLU A 49 -8.61 6.62 -4.59
CA GLU A 49 -9.57 7.41 -5.37
C GLU A 49 -9.51 8.90 -5.03
N LEU A 50 -9.46 9.23 -3.73
CA LEU A 50 -9.35 10.61 -3.27
C LEU A 50 -8.06 11.27 -3.78
N ILE A 51 -6.92 10.56 -3.73
CA ILE A 51 -5.66 11.09 -4.24
C ILE A 51 -5.71 11.28 -5.76
N LYS A 52 -6.29 10.36 -6.52
CA LYS A 52 -6.49 10.53 -7.97
C LYS A 52 -7.33 11.77 -8.28
N MET A 53 -8.45 11.94 -7.56
CA MET A 53 -9.30 13.12 -7.69
C MET A 53 -8.54 14.40 -7.34
N PHE A 54 -7.77 14.39 -6.25
CA PHE A 54 -6.94 15.50 -5.82
C PHE A 54 -5.93 15.90 -6.92
N VAL A 55 -5.16 14.96 -7.46
CA VAL A 55 -4.15 15.25 -8.48
C VAL A 55 -4.79 15.80 -9.75
N SER A 56 -5.92 15.23 -10.17
CA SER A 56 -6.69 15.73 -11.32
C SER A 56 -7.15 17.18 -11.11
N ASP A 57 -7.77 17.47 -9.96
CA ASP A 57 -8.26 18.80 -9.61
C ASP A 57 -7.12 19.82 -9.45
N PHE A 58 -5.99 19.40 -8.88
CA PHE A 58 -4.81 20.23 -8.71
C PHE A 58 -4.21 20.64 -10.06
N ILE A 59 -4.03 19.69 -10.99
CA ILE A 59 -3.54 19.97 -12.35
C ILE A 59 -4.51 20.88 -13.10
N LYS A 60 -5.83 20.63 -13.01
CA LYS A 60 -6.84 21.51 -13.63
C LYS A 60 -6.77 22.93 -13.10
N LYS A 61 -6.64 23.09 -11.78
CA LYS A 61 -6.53 24.43 -11.17
C LYS A 61 -5.22 25.10 -11.57
N GLU A 62 -4.11 24.37 -11.55
CA GLU A 62 -2.79 24.86 -11.96
C GLU A 62 -2.80 25.38 -13.40
N ALA A 63 -3.45 24.67 -14.33
CA ALA A 63 -3.55 25.07 -15.73
C ALA A 63 -4.21 26.45 -15.90
N THR A 64 -5.13 26.82 -15.00
CA THR A 64 -5.81 28.12 -15.00
C THR A 64 -5.04 29.19 -14.23
N ALA A 65 -4.46 28.83 -13.08
CA ALA A 65 -3.89 29.78 -12.14
C ALA A 65 -2.39 30.04 -12.35
N LYS A 66 -1.71 29.18 -13.14
CA LYS A 66 -0.30 29.30 -13.54
C LYS A 66 0.65 29.50 -12.37
N TRP A 67 0.51 28.68 -11.32
CA TRP A 67 1.37 28.76 -10.13
C TRP A 67 2.80 28.26 -10.37
N PHE A 68 2.98 27.38 -11.35
CA PHE A 68 4.29 26.85 -11.71
C PHE A 68 4.73 27.40 -13.07
N SER A 69 6.04 27.52 -13.25
CA SER A 69 6.63 27.91 -14.53
C SER A 69 6.42 26.84 -15.61
N SER A 70 6.36 25.57 -15.21
CA SER A 70 6.06 24.44 -16.07
C SER A 70 4.92 23.60 -15.48
N ARG A 71 4.09 23.04 -16.36
CA ARG A 71 2.95 22.22 -15.94
C ARG A 71 3.44 20.94 -15.27
N PRO A 72 3.07 20.69 -14.01
CA PRO A 72 3.49 19.48 -13.32
C PRO A 72 2.79 18.26 -13.93
N ARG A 73 3.56 17.21 -14.18
CA ARG A 73 3.03 15.91 -14.63
C ARG A 73 2.48 15.13 -13.44
N GLU A 74 1.39 14.39 -13.66
CA GLU A 74 0.74 13.54 -12.64
C GLU A 74 1.74 12.61 -11.93
N ALA A 75 2.55 11.86 -12.70
CA ALA A 75 3.56 10.95 -12.14
C ALA A 75 4.59 11.68 -11.24
N SER A 76 4.94 12.92 -11.58
CA SER A 76 5.87 13.73 -10.78
C SER A 76 5.23 14.16 -9.46
N ILE A 77 3.96 14.55 -9.49
CA ILE A 77 3.19 14.92 -8.30
C ILE A 77 3.08 13.71 -7.37
N LEU A 78 2.63 12.56 -7.90
CA LEU A 78 2.45 11.33 -7.12
C LEU A 78 3.75 10.86 -6.47
N ARG A 79 4.88 10.89 -7.20
CA ARG A 79 6.20 10.51 -6.67
C ARG A 79 6.62 11.36 -5.47
N ARG A 80 6.30 12.66 -5.51
CA ARG A 80 6.66 13.67 -4.50
C ARG A 80 5.62 13.83 -3.39
N LEU A 81 4.45 13.19 -3.54
CA LEU A 81 3.33 13.32 -2.62
C LEU A 81 3.65 12.62 -1.31
N ARG A 82 3.40 13.30 -0.19
CA ARG A 82 3.54 12.76 1.17
C ARG A 82 2.37 13.23 2.02
N ASN A 83 1.94 12.44 2.99
CA ASN A 83 0.95 12.87 3.97
C ASN A 83 1.61 13.31 5.27
N LYS A 84 1.04 14.34 5.88
CA LYS A 84 1.35 14.76 7.25
C LYS A 84 0.05 14.77 8.05
N TRP A 85 -0.03 13.89 9.03
CA TRP A 85 -1.21 13.70 9.88
C TRP A 85 -1.06 14.48 11.18
N ILE A 86 -1.90 15.50 11.39
CA ILE A 86 -1.89 16.34 12.59
C ILE A 86 -3.00 15.89 13.53
N THR A 87 -2.60 15.33 14.67
CA THR A 87 -3.47 14.75 15.70
C THR A 87 -3.91 15.74 16.77
N SER A 88 -3.56 17.03 16.66
CA SER A 88 -4.01 18.07 17.59
C SER A 88 -5.51 18.33 17.41
N SER A 89 -6.32 17.41 17.93
CA SER A 89 -7.77 17.50 17.99
C SER A 89 -8.17 18.09 19.33
N SER A 90 -9.07 19.06 19.29
CA SER A 90 -9.72 19.64 20.46
C SER A 90 -11.05 18.96 20.79
N SER A 91 -11.40 17.84 20.15
CA SER A 91 -12.70 17.20 20.31
C SER A 91 -12.83 16.62 21.72
N PRO A 92 -13.69 17.18 22.59
CA PRO A 92 -13.89 16.64 23.93
C PRO A 92 -14.63 15.30 23.79
N LEU A 93 -13.95 14.21 24.11
CA LEU A 93 -14.60 12.90 24.27
C LEU A 93 -15.38 12.89 25.57
N LYS A 94 -16.58 12.29 25.56
CA LYS A 94 -17.31 12.05 26.82
C LYS A 94 -16.54 11.04 27.66
N ALA A 95 -16.61 11.21 28.98
CA ALA A 95 -16.04 10.25 29.92
C ALA A 95 -16.68 8.86 29.69
N GLY A 96 -15.85 7.82 29.54
CA GLY A 96 -16.30 6.43 29.36
C GLY A 96 -16.40 5.96 27.89
N VAL A 97 -16.02 6.79 26.91
CA VAL A 97 -15.93 6.34 25.51
C VAL A 97 -14.64 5.56 25.31
N GLU A 98 -14.76 4.27 24.98
CA GLU A 98 -13.60 3.39 24.72
C GLU A 98 -13.21 3.33 23.25
N TRP A 99 -14.17 3.54 22.32
CA TRP A 99 -13.98 3.32 20.89
C TRP A 99 -14.45 4.51 20.06
N VAL A 100 -13.62 4.91 19.10
CA VAL A 100 -13.84 6.09 18.26
C VAL A 100 -13.47 5.81 16.80
N ILE A 101 -14.10 6.57 15.90
CA ILE A 101 -13.75 6.63 14.48
C ILE A 101 -13.17 8.03 14.22
N PRO A 102 -11.86 8.12 13.99
CA PRO A 102 -11.19 9.37 13.62
C PRO A 102 -11.66 9.92 12.27
N HIS A 103 -12.07 11.18 12.26
CA HIS A 103 -12.42 11.94 11.06
C HIS A 103 -11.32 12.95 10.72
N TRP A 104 -10.67 12.72 9.59
CA TRP A 104 -9.61 13.55 9.06
C TRP A 104 -10.11 14.44 7.95
N ARG A 105 -9.57 15.65 7.87
CA ARG A 105 -9.87 16.61 6.80
C ARG A 105 -8.57 17.17 6.25
N LEU A 106 -8.48 17.23 4.93
CA LEU A 106 -7.36 17.90 4.26
C LEU A 106 -7.51 19.42 4.45
N ASP A 107 -6.56 20.04 5.14
CA ASP A 107 -6.59 21.47 5.44
C ASP A 107 -5.81 22.28 4.40
N CYS A 108 -4.55 21.92 4.18
CA CYS A 108 -3.69 22.61 3.24
C CYS A 108 -2.62 21.72 2.63
N ILE A 109 -1.97 22.27 1.60
CA ILE A 109 -0.90 21.63 0.85
C ILE A 109 0.36 22.46 1.09
N GLU A 110 1.44 21.82 1.52
CA GLU A 110 2.76 22.44 1.62
C GLU A 110 3.65 21.96 0.47
N LEU A 111 4.06 22.90 -0.37
CA LEU A 111 4.93 22.68 -1.50
C LEU A 111 6.35 23.10 -1.14
N THR A 112 7.27 22.14 -1.17
CA THR A 112 8.72 22.40 -1.13
C THR A 112 9.32 22.11 -2.51
N LYS A 113 10.63 22.32 -2.66
CA LYS A 113 11.34 21.97 -3.91
C LYS A 113 11.29 20.46 -4.20
N GLU A 114 11.21 19.63 -3.18
CA GLU A 114 11.35 18.17 -3.28
C GLU A 114 10.05 17.43 -3.03
N THR A 115 9.17 17.95 -2.17
CA THR A 115 7.97 17.25 -1.69
C THR A 115 6.70 18.08 -1.83
N ILE A 116 5.58 17.39 -1.98
CA ILE A 116 4.23 17.94 -1.91
C ILE A 116 3.57 17.28 -0.72
N ASN A 117 3.41 18.02 0.38
CA ASN A 117 2.86 17.48 1.61
C ASN A 117 1.39 17.83 1.74
N LEU A 118 0.54 16.82 1.88
CA LEU A 118 -0.87 16.94 2.21
C LEU A 118 -1.02 16.99 3.73
N LEU A 119 -1.44 18.13 4.27
CA LEU A 119 -1.67 18.30 5.70
C LEU A 119 -3.11 17.91 6.04
N TRP A 120 -3.24 16.80 6.73
CA TRP A 120 -4.49 16.28 7.24
C TRP A 120 -4.64 16.63 8.70
N GLN A 121 -5.75 17.28 9.04
CA GLN A 121 -6.07 17.61 10.42
C GLN A 121 -7.16 16.68 10.94
N LEU A 122 -6.96 16.15 12.13
CA LEU A 122 -8.02 15.45 12.86
C LEU A 122 -9.07 16.47 13.31
N VAL A 123 -10.29 16.35 12.77
CA VAL A 123 -11.38 17.30 13.02
C VAL A 123 -12.31 16.80 14.11
N GLU A 124 -12.66 15.52 14.08
CA GLU A 124 -13.68 14.95 14.94
C GLU A 124 -13.32 13.51 15.31
N LEU A 125 -13.72 13.11 16.52
CA LEU A 125 -13.69 11.73 16.96
C LEU A 125 -15.14 11.28 17.17
N LYS A 126 -15.64 10.45 16.25
CA LYS A 126 -17.00 9.96 16.31
C LYS A 126 -17.07 8.73 17.22
N GLU A 127 -17.86 8.81 18.28
CA GLU A 127 -18.09 7.70 19.21
C GLU A 127 -18.69 6.50 18.46
N THR A 128 -18.18 5.30 18.73
CA THR A 128 -18.73 4.05 18.18
C THR A 128 -18.70 2.95 19.24
N SER A 129 -19.55 1.93 19.08
CA SER A 129 -19.39 0.67 19.79
C SER A 129 -18.26 -0.16 19.18
N VAL A 130 -17.76 -1.16 19.92
CA VAL A 130 -16.83 -2.17 19.40
C VAL A 130 -17.37 -2.70 18.09
N LYS A 131 -16.64 -2.45 17.01
CA LYS A 131 -16.85 -3.13 15.74
C LYS A 131 -15.60 -3.94 15.49
N ILE A 132 -15.80 -5.24 15.26
CA ILE A 132 -14.75 -6.10 14.74
C ILE A 132 -14.18 -5.40 13.49
N PRO A 133 -12.88 -5.05 13.46
CA PRO A 133 -12.27 -4.37 12.33
C PRO A 133 -12.57 -5.15 11.04
N SER A 134 -12.79 -4.47 9.92
CA SER A 134 -13.06 -5.13 8.63
C SER A 134 -11.95 -6.10 8.21
N GLY A 135 -10.72 -5.89 8.67
CA GLY A 135 -9.58 -6.79 8.48
C GLY A 135 -9.42 -7.90 9.53
N PHE A 136 -10.30 -8.02 10.53
CA PHE A 136 -10.19 -9.07 11.56
C PHE A 136 -10.38 -10.48 10.98
N PHE A 137 -11.21 -10.60 9.95
CA PHE A 137 -11.39 -11.85 9.19
C PHE A 137 -10.49 -11.92 7.95
N ALA A 138 -9.62 -10.94 7.72
CA ALA A 138 -8.63 -11.09 6.66
C ALA A 138 -7.80 -12.32 7.03
N PRO A 139 -7.73 -13.35 6.17
CA PRO A 139 -6.96 -14.55 6.46
C PRO A 139 -5.51 -14.11 6.63
N SER A 140 -5.07 -14.02 7.87
CA SER A 140 -3.67 -13.84 8.20
C SER A 140 -2.98 -15.09 7.69
N ARG A 141 -2.39 -15.02 6.50
CA ARG A 141 -1.58 -16.10 5.97
C ARG A 141 -0.49 -16.32 7.03
N PRO A 142 -0.44 -17.47 7.70
CA PRO A 142 0.66 -17.74 8.61
C PRO A 142 1.94 -17.54 7.81
N ALA A 143 2.92 -16.84 8.41
CA ALA A 143 4.24 -16.71 7.81
C ALA A 143 4.66 -18.11 7.35
N SER A 144 4.86 -18.28 6.04
CA SER A 144 5.31 -19.56 5.51
C SER A 144 6.57 -19.94 6.29
N PRO A 145 6.66 -21.17 6.85
CA PRO A 145 7.82 -21.55 7.62
C PRO A 145 9.04 -21.29 6.76
N ALA A 146 9.98 -20.52 7.32
CA ALA A 146 11.23 -20.23 6.63
C ALA A 146 11.84 -21.55 6.18
N SER A 147 12.28 -21.61 4.92
CA SER A 147 12.98 -22.77 4.37
C SER A 147 14.05 -23.22 5.36
N PRO A 148 14.10 -24.50 5.76
CA PRO A 148 15.07 -24.95 6.75
C PRO A 148 16.48 -24.65 6.22
N SER A 149 17.22 -23.82 6.96
CA SER A 149 18.65 -23.65 6.78
C SER A 149 19.33 -25.01 6.94
N ARG A 150 20.31 -25.27 6.09
CA ARG A 150 20.93 -26.58 5.77
C ARG A 150 21.76 -27.23 6.89
N GLU A 151 21.41 -27.03 8.15
CA GLU A 151 22.10 -27.63 9.31
C GLU A 151 21.11 -28.11 10.37
N GLU A 152 20.23 -29.06 10.02
CA GLU A 152 19.52 -29.85 11.03
C GLU A 152 20.29 -31.13 11.30
N LYS A 153 20.99 -31.13 12.43
CA LYS A 153 21.43 -32.35 13.12
C LYS A 153 20.19 -33.19 13.42
N GLU A 154 20.19 -34.46 13.00
CA GLU A 154 19.19 -35.46 13.36
C GLU A 154 18.98 -35.47 14.89
N THR A 155 17.87 -34.88 15.33
CA THR A 155 17.31 -35.19 16.64
C THR A 155 16.16 -36.16 16.41
N VAL A 156 16.46 -37.44 16.59
CA VAL A 156 15.45 -38.50 16.60
C VAL A 156 14.51 -38.22 17.77
N ARG A 157 13.33 -37.65 17.49
CA ARG A 157 12.26 -37.51 18.47
C ARG A 157 11.57 -38.86 18.62
N GLN A 158 11.93 -39.59 19.67
CA GLN A 158 11.23 -40.80 20.08
C GLN A 158 9.88 -40.41 20.70
N ILE A 159 8.78 -40.76 20.03
CA ILE A 159 7.42 -40.60 20.58
C ILE A 159 7.13 -41.83 21.43
N THR A 160 7.06 -41.65 22.75
CA THR A 160 6.61 -42.68 23.68
C THR A 160 5.09 -42.58 23.80
N VAL A 161 4.37 -43.51 23.17
CA VAL A 161 2.90 -43.61 23.30
C VAL A 161 2.58 -44.35 24.59
N HIS A 162 2.03 -43.64 25.57
CA HIS A 162 1.42 -44.27 26.75
C HIS A 162 0.01 -44.77 26.38
N PRO A 163 -0.32 -46.04 26.65
CA PRO A 163 -1.68 -46.53 26.43
C PRO A 163 -2.61 -45.91 27.48
N VAL A 164 -3.48 -44.99 27.06
CA VAL A 164 -4.56 -44.45 27.91
C VAL A 164 -5.75 -45.39 27.82
N GLU A 165 -6.28 -45.74 28.99
CA GLU A 165 -7.44 -46.60 29.14
C GLU A 165 -8.68 -46.01 28.45
N LYS A 166 -9.40 -46.90 27.75
CA LYS A 166 -10.63 -46.63 27.01
C LYS A 166 -11.70 -46.03 27.93
N SER A 167 -11.94 -44.72 27.92
CA SER A 167 -13.24 -44.21 28.38
C SER A 167 -13.72 -42.86 27.87
N ASP A 168 -12.92 -41.99 27.24
CA ASP A 168 -13.43 -40.69 26.77
C ASP A 168 -12.97 -40.32 25.35
N LEU A 169 -13.53 -40.98 24.33
CA LEU A 169 -13.44 -40.51 22.94
C LEU A 169 -14.85 -40.36 22.38
N GLU A 170 -15.28 -39.12 22.21
CA GLU A 170 -16.49 -38.78 21.45
C GLU A 170 -16.34 -39.25 19.99
N VAL A 171 -17.45 -39.71 19.43
CA VAL A 171 -17.52 -40.20 18.05
C VAL A 171 -17.25 -39.04 17.09
N VAL A 172 -16.04 -39.02 16.52
CA VAL A 172 -15.68 -38.15 15.40
C VAL A 172 -16.42 -38.66 14.17
N PHE A 173 -17.31 -37.85 13.62
CA PHE A 173 -17.92 -38.12 12.31
C PHE A 173 -16.87 -37.91 11.21
N ASP A 174 -16.80 -38.86 10.27
CA ASP A 174 -15.97 -38.75 9.06
C ASP A 174 -16.34 -37.49 8.28
N ILE A 175 -15.36 -36.60 8.08
CA ILE A 175 -15.48 -35.42 7.22
C ILE A 175 -15.57 -35.94 5.77
N PRO A 176 -16.62 -35.61 4.99
CA PRO A 176 -16.67 -36.02 3.60
C PRO A 176 -15.61 -35.23 2.83
N TYR A 177 -14.69 -35.95 2.16
CA TYR A 177 -13.79 -35.35 1.20
C TYR A 177 -14.62 -34.80 0.03
N SER A 178 -14.80 -33.47 -0.01
CA SER A 178 -15.34 -32.80 -1.19
C SER A 178 -14.29 -32.85 -2.31
N SER A 179 -14.75 -33.16 -3.52
CA SER A 179 -13.98 -33.22 -4.78
C SER A 179 -13.32 -31.89 -5.21
N THR A 180 -13.29 -30.88 -4.34
CA THR A 180 -12.75 -29.54 -4.59
C THR A 180 -11.23 -29.47 -4.45
N ALA A 181 -10.60 -30.44 -3.76
CA ALA A 181 -9.15 -30.48 -3.60
C ALA A 181 -8.40 -30.77 -4.91
N GLU A 182 -9.03 -31.48 -5.87
CA GLU A 182 -8.42 -31.76 -7.17
C GLU A 182 -8.51 -30.55 -8.13
N GLU A 183 -9.61 -29.79 -8.08
CA GLU A 183 -9.78 -28.56 -8.88
C GLU A 183 -8.81 -27.45 -8.45
N GLU A 184 -8.63 -27.22 -7.14
CA GLU A 184 -7.68 -26.24 -6.63
C GLU A 184 -6.23 -26.58 -7.04
N ASP A 185 -5.90 -27.86 -7.09
CA ASP A 185 -4.56 -28.34 -7.44
C ASP A 185 -4.28 -28.21 -8.96
N GLU A 186 -5.31 -28.34 -9.81
CA GLU A 186 -5.21 -28.04 -11.25
C GLU A 186 -5.08 -26.54 -11.54
N GLU A 187 -5.83 -25.70 -10.84
CA GLU A 187 -5.75 -24.24 -11.00
C GLU A 187 -4.38 -23.70 -10.59
N GLN A 188 -3.82 -24.21 -9.49
CA GLN A 188 -2.47 -23.85 -9.07
C GLN A 188 -1.40 -24.31 -10.07
N LYS A 189 -1.55 -25.48 -10.69
CA LYS A 189 -0.64 -25.96 -11.75
C LYS A 189 -0.71 -25.06 -12.99
N LYS A 190 -1.92 -24.67 -13.43
CA LYS A 190 -2.13 -23.74 -14.56
C LYS A 190 -1.50 -22.37 -14.29
N LEU A 191 -1.67 -21.83 -13.08
CA LEU A 191 -1.08 -20.55 -12.69
C LEU A 191 0.45 -20.61 -12.70
N ARG A 192 1.06 -21.66 -12.12
CA ARG A 192 2.51 -21.86 -12.14
C ARG A 192 3.06 -21.99 -13.56
N GLN A 193 2.33 -22.67 -14.44
CA GLN A 193 2.71 -22.79 -15.85
C GLN A 193 2.63 -21.44 -16.58
N ALA A 194 1.57 -20.66 -16.35
CA ALA A 194 1.42 -19.32 -16.93
C ALA A 194 2.54 -18.36 -16.49
N VAL A 195 2.93 -18.41 -15.21
CA VAL A 195 4.06 -17.61 -14.70
C VAL A 195 5.38 -18.01 -15.35
N ARG A 196 5.64 -19.32 -15.52
CA ARG A 196 6.84 -19.80 -16.22
C ARG A 196 6.85 -19.35 -17.68
N GLU A 197 5.72 -19.42 -18.36
CA GLU A 197 5.60 -18.97 -19.74
C GLU A 197 5.82 -17.46 -19.88
N ALA A 198 5.25 -16.66 -18.97
CA ALA A 198 5.47 -15.21 -18.94
C ALA A 198 6.95 -14.86 -18.75
N ARG A 199 7.65 -15.57 -17.84
CA ARG A 199 9.09 -15.40 -17.63
C ARG A 199 9.91 -15.76 -18.87
N LEU A 200 9.56 -16.85 -19.54
CA LEU A 200 10.21 -17.26 -20.79
C LEU A 200 9.98 -16.22 -21.90
N ARG A 201 8.75 -15.71 -22.05
CA ARG A 201 8.43 -14.65 -23.02
C ARG A 201 9.20 -13.37 -22.74
N PHE A 202 9.34 -12.99 -21.47
CA PHE A 202 10.16 -11.85 -21.06
C PHE A 202 11.64 -12.04 -21.40
N ALA A 203 12.21 -13.22 -21.09
CA ALA A 203 13.59 -13.53 -21.44
C ALA A 203 13.86 -13.47 -22.95
N VAL A 204 12.92 -13.98 -23.76
CA VAL A 204 13.00 -13.89 -25.23
C VAL A 204 12.92 -12.44 -25.71
N ALA A 205 12.05 -11.61 -25.11
CA ALA A 205 11.95 -10.19 -25.45
C ALA A 205 13.25 -9.43 -25.11
N LYS A 206 13.85 -9.73 -23.94
CA LYS A 206 15.15 -9.17 -23.53
C LYS A 206 16.26 -9.53 -24.52
N LEU A 207 16.39 -10.81 -24.89
CA LEU A 207 17.38 -11.24 -25.88
C LEU A 207 17.18 -10.59 -27.27
N LYS A 208 15.92 -10.33 -27.67
CA LYS A 208 15.63 -9.61 -28.91
C LYS A 208 16.05 -8.14 -28.81
N LYS A 209 15.81 -7.48 -27.67
CA LYS A 209 16.28 -6.11 -27.40
C LYS A 209 17.81 -6.05 -27.49
N ASP A 210 18.50 -6.97 -26.83
CA ASP A 210 19.97 -6.99 -26.81
C ASP A 210 20.55 -7.18 -28.21
N ARG A 211 19.98 -8.07 -29.03
CA ARG A 211 20.38 -8.23 -30.45
C ARG A 211 20.13 -6.98 -31.30
N LEU A 212 19.07 -6.23 -31.01
CA LEU A 212 18.77 -4.97 -31.70
C LEU A 212 19.78 -3.88 -31.32
N LEU A 213 20.12 -3.79 -30.04
CA LEU A 213 21.16 -2.88 -29.54
C LEU A 213 22.54 -3.22 -30.14
N GLU A 214 22.90 -4.50 -30.22
CA GLU A 214 24.15 -4.95 -30.82
C GLU A 214 24.21 -4.61 -32.33
N LYS A 215 23.11 -4.81 -33.07
CA LYS A 215 23.03 -4.40 -34.48
C LYS A 215 23.18 -2.89 -34.63
N TYR A 216 22.51 -2.12 -33.78
CA TYR A 216 22.57 -0.66 -33.81
C TYR A 216 23.99 -0.17 -33.51
N PHE A 217 24.64 -0.72 -32.47
CA PHE A 217 26.02 -0.41 -32.13
C PHE A 217 26.98 -0.75 -33.28
N ASN A 218 26.82 -1.91 -33.92
CA ASN A 218 27.66 -2.29 -35.05
C ASN A 218 27.49 -1.39 -36.28
N GLU A 219 26.30 -0.83 -36.49
CA GLU A 219 25.97 -0.01 -37.68
C GLU A 219 26.28 1.48 -37.47
N TYR A 220 26.08 1.99 -36.25
CA TYR A 220 26.16 3.43 -35.95
C TYR A 220 27.25 3.80 -34.94
N GLY A 221 27.91 2.82 -34.31
CA GLY A 221 29.06 3.02 -33.41
C GLY A 221 28.73 3.60 -32.04
N ASP A 222 27.45 3.92 -31.77
CA ASP A 222 27.01 4.55 -30.52
C ASP A 222 25.74 3.87 -30.02
N LEU A 223 25.68 3.57 -28.72
CA LEU A 223 24.49 2.97 -28.10
C LEU A 223 23.51 4.10 -27.73
N PRO A 224 22.22 4.00 -28.08
CA PRO A 224 21.25 4.98 -27.63
C PRO A 224 21.17 4.93 -26.09
N GLU A 225 21.31 6.09 -25.44
CA GLU A 225 21.06 6.24 -24.01
C GLU A 225 19.58 5.89 -23.75
N ASP A 226 19.33 4.65 -23.36
CA ASP A 226 18.00 4.17 -23.00
C ASP A 226 17.77 4.51 -21.51
N PRO A 227 16.84 5.41 -21.17
CA PRO A 227 16.60 5.85 -19.79
C PRO A 227 16.03 4.76 -18.86
N ASP A 228 15.73 3.57 -19.41
CA ASP A 228 15.17 2.43 -18.70
C ASP A 228 16.20 1.31 -18.41
N LEU A 229 17.51 1.56 -18.62
CA LEU A 229 18.58 0.56 -18.40
C LEU A 229 19.00 0.38 -16.93
N ASP A 230 18.57 1.28 -16.02
CA ASP A 230 18.94 1.24 -14.60
C ASP A 230 17.80 0.74 -13.71
N SER A 231 17.27 -0.45 -13.96
CA SER A 231 16.53 -1.16 -12.91
C SER A 231 16.53 -2.67 -13.13
N ASP A 232 17.07 -3.36 -12.14
CA ASP A 232 17.07 -4.82 -11.93
C ASP A 232 18.10 -5.64 -12.71
N SER A 233 19.36 -5.31 -12.45
CA SER A 233 20.46 -6.28 -12.40
C SER A 233 21.09 -6.30 -11.00
N SER A 234 20.30 -6.67 -9.99
CA SER A 234 20.84 -7.15 -8.72
C SER A 234 19.86 -8.14 -8.10
N GLY A 235 20.19 -9.42 -8.25
CA GLY A 235 19.51 -10.56 -7.65
C GLY A 235 20.43 -11.75 -7.81
N GLU A 236 21.51 -11.72 -7.04
CA GLU A 236 22.56 -12.73 -6.93
C GLU A 236 22.01 -14.14 -6.63
N ASP A 237 22.70 -15.13 -7.23
CA ASP A 237 22.82 -16.57 -6.93
C ASP A 237 21.60 -17.45 -6.60
#